data_AF-G1UXN4-F1
#
_entry.id   AF-G1UXN4-F1
#
_cell.length_a   1.000
_cell.length_b   1.000
_cell.length_c   1.000
_cell.angle_alpha   90.00
_cell.angle_beta   90.00
_cell.angle_gamma   90.00
#
_symmetry.space_group_name_H-M   'P 1'
#
loop_
_entity.id
_entity.type
_entity.pdbx_description
1 polymer ?
#
loop_
_entity_poly.entity_id
_entity_poly.type
_entity_poly.pdbx_seq_one_letter_code
_entity_poly.pdbx_strand_id
1 'polypeptide(L)'
;TDETATIPAGERSVDVAATCLRAGAHANGLVPGQINRLVDPLAYVDAVRNTETTRLGADVEDDASYRARIRLAPERFSVAGPSGSYRYHALSAHQGIADVAVYAPVPGTVDVRPVMDGGELPPESVLELVRERLSADGVRPLTDTVIVAAPEPVEYAVSGGWWLHRDNGPLAASVTKKVEAALEEYRVWQRSAPGRDINPTRLVSLLERAGAKRVELESPRYQKLEQRQIARETSLDLQFMGIEDD
;
A
#
# COMPACT_ATOMS: atom_id res chain seq x y z
N THR A 1 -22.98 11.98 -11.16
CA THR A 1 -23.21 10.54 -11.06
C THR A 1 -22.72 9.90 -12.33
N ASP A 2 -22.39 8.62 -12.27
CA ASP A 2 -21.74 7.93 -13.38
C ASP A 2 -22.78 7.28 -14.32
N GLU A 3 -24.00 7.14 -13.82
CA GLU A 3 -25.14 6.63 -14.57
C GLU A 3 -26.42 7.41 -14.23
N THR A 4 -27.43 7.24 -15.08
CA THR A 4 -28.77 7.76 -14.85
C THR A 4 -29.55 6.78 -13.99
N ALA A 5 -30.11 7.28 -12.88
CA ALA A 5 -30.99 6.49 -12.02
C ALA A 5 -32.37 7.15 -11.91
N THR A 6 -33.40 6.32 -11.78
CA THR A 6 -34.78 6.75 -11.58
C THR A 6 -35.26 6.21 -10.24
N ILE A 7 -35.90 7.05 -9.42
CA ILE A 7 -36.53 6.61 -8.17
C ILE A 7 -37.79 5.81 -8.56
N PRO A 8 -37.88 4.51 -8.22
CA PRO A 8 -39.05 3.70 -8.54
C PRO A 8 -40.32 4.22 -7.88
N ALA A 9 -41.47 3.96 -8.50
CA ALA A 9 -42.75 4.33 -7.92
C ALA A 9 -42.95 3.63 -6.56
N GLY A 10 -43.15 4.42 -5.50
CA GLY A 10 -43.29 3.93 -4.12
C GLY A 10 -42.02 4.06 -3.27
N GLU A 11 -40.87 4.32 -3.88
CA GLU A 11 -39.62 4.59 -3.16
C GLU A 11 -39.38 6.11 -2.97
N ARG A 12 -38.46 6.44 -2.05
CA ARG A 12 -38.14 7.83 -1.68
C ARG A 12 -36.69 8.23 -1.95
N SER A 13 -35.84 7.28 -2.33
CA SER A 13 -34.42 7.48 -2.56
C SER A 13 -33.92 6.45 -3.57
N VAL A 14 -32.79 6.75 -4.21
CA VAL A 14 -32.05 5.82 -5.04
C VAL A 14 -30.56 6.07 -4.80
N ASP A 15 -29.78 4.99 -4.72
CA ASP A 15 -28.32 5.08 -4.61
C ASP A 15 -27.72 5.00 -6.01
N VAL A 16 -26.73 5.87 -6.27
CA VAL A 16 -26.09 5.98 -7.58
C VAL A 16 -24.59 6.16 -7.38
N ALA A 17 -23.79 5.48 -8.19
CA ALA A 17 -22.35 5.73 -8.25
C ALA A 17 -22.05 7.17 -8.71
N ALA A 18 -21.05 7.78 -8.10
CA ALA A 18 -20.59 9.10 -8.48
C ALA A 18 -19.07 9.19 -8.36
N THR A 19 -18.44 9.63 -9.44
CA THR A 19 -17.00 9.89 -9.49
C THR A 19 -16.72 11.39 -9.38
N CYS A 20 -15.65 11.74 -8.65
CA CYS A 20 -15.20 13.12 -8.55
C CYS A 20 -14.70 13.61 -9.93
N LEU A 21 -15.14 14.78 -10.36
CA LEU A 21 -14.71 15.38 -11.63
C LEU A 21 -13.24 15.80 -11.63
N ARG A 22 -12.69 16.09 -10.45
CA ARG A 22 -11.29 16.46 -10.30
C ARG A 22 -10.50 15.23 -9.86
N ALA A 23 -9.48 14.87 -10.65
CA ALA A 23 -8.53 13.84 -10.27
C ALA A 23 -7.72 14.23 -9.01
N GLY A 24 -7.24 13.23 -8.27
CA GLY A 24 -6.44 13.41 -7.06
C GLY A 24 -7.06 12.81 -5.80
N ALA A 25 -6.26 12.72 -4.75
CA ALA A 25 -6.65 12.17 -3.45
C ALA A 25 -7.39 13.18 -2.54
N HIS A 26 -7.43 14.46 -2.93
CA HIS A 26 -7.96 15.59 -2.14
C HIS A 26 -9.41 15.45 -1.63
N ALA A 27 -10.23 14.62 -2.30
CA ALA A 27 -11.62 14.39 -1.93
C ALA A 27 -11.86 13.02 -1.28
N ASN A 28 -10.80 12.28 -0.91
CA ASN A 28 -10.91 11.04 -0.15
C ASN A 28 -11.24 11.29 1.33
N GLY A 29 -11.82 10.30 1.99
CA GLY A 29 -12.08 10.32 3.43
C GLY A 29 -13.29 11.14 3.86
N LEU A 30 -14.10 11.65 2.91
CA LEU A 30 -15.33 12.37 3.22
C LEU A 30 -16.37 11.38 3.70
N VAL A 31 -16.72 11.44 4.99
CA VAL A 31 -17.62 10.48 5.64
C VAL A 31 -19.07 10.65 5.15
N PRO A 32 -19.95 9.64 5.35
CA PRO A 32 -21.35 9.73 4.92
C PRO A 32 -22.04 11.01 5.37
N GLY A 33 -22.74 11.68 4.45
CA GLY A 33 -23.44 12.93 4.70
C GLY A 33 -22.63 14.22 4.50
N GLN A 34 -21.32 14.15 4.24
CA GLN A 34 -20.50 15.34 3.97
C GLN A 34 -20.67 15.89 2.55
N ILE A 35 -20.93 15.02 1.57
CA ILE A 35 -21.26 15.44 0.20
C ILE A 35 -22.76 15.57 0.10
N ASN A 36 -23.31 16.73 0.47
CA ASN A 36 -24.76 16.91 0.62
C ASN A 36 -25.36 18.09 -0.17
N ARG A 37 -24.57 18.71 -1.04
CA ARG A 37 -24.98 19.88 -1.80
C ARG A 37 -25.20 19.53 -3.28
N LEU A 38 -26.43 19.73 -3.76
CA LEU A 38 -26.74 19.76 -5.19
C LEU A 38 -26.15 21.04 -5.79
N VAL A 39 -25.26 20.87 -6.78
CA VAL A 39 -24.73 22.00 -7.56
C VAL A 39 -25.76 22.42 -8.61
N ASP A 40 -26.32 21.46 -9.32
CA ASP A 40 -27.40 21.65 -10.29
C ASP A 40 -28.71 21.10 -9.69
N PRO A 41 -29.67 21.96 -9.31
CA PRO A 41 -30.94 21.51 -8.75
C PRO A 41 -31.74 20.67 -9.74
N LEU A 42 -32.22 19.52 -9.28
CA LEU A 42 -33.11 18.65 -10.05
C LEU A 42 -34.53 18.77 -9.50
N ALA A 43 -35.51 18.90 -10.40
CA ALA A 43 -36.91 18.95 -9.99
C ALA A 43 -37.29 17.67 -9.23
N TYR A 44 -38.06 17.83 -8.15
CA TYR A 44 -38.55 16.73 -7.29
C TYR A 44 -37.46 15.99 -6.48
N VAL A 45 -36.22 16.47 -6.47
CA VAL A 45 -35.15 15.96 -5.60
C VAL A 45 -34.95 16.93 -4.43
N ASP A 46 -35.20 16.46 -3.21
CA ASP A 46 -35.14 17.28 -1.99
C ASP A 46 -33.71 17.38 -1.42
N ALA A 47 -32.97 16.27 -1.40
CA ALA A 47 -31.62 16.21 -0.85
C ALA A 47 -30.77 15.14 -1.55
N VAL A 48 -29.45 15.32 -1.48
CA VAL A 48 -28.46 14.29 -1.83
C VAL A 48 -27.50 14.12 -0.66
N ARG A 49 -26.92 12.94 -0.53
CA ARG A 49 -25.81 12.68 0.39
C ARG A 49 -24.99 11.50 -0.11
N ASN A 50 -23.68 11.51 0.12
CA ASN A 50 -22.91 10.28 0.03
C ASN A 50 -23.33 9.33 1.15
N THR A 51 -23.54 8.07 0.80
CA THR A 51 -23.89 6.98 1.73
C THR A 51 -22.65 6.31 2.32
N GLU A 52 -21.52 6.43 1.63
CA GLU A 52 -20.24 5.83 2.01
C GLU A 52 -19.13 6.87 2.08
N THR A 53 -18.04 6.53 2.78
CA THR A 53 -16.82 7.34 2.79
C THR A 53 -16.17 7.34 1.41
N THR A 54 -15.81 8.51 0.89
CA THR A 54 -15.12 8.63 -0.39
C THR A 54 -13.73 8.01 -0.35
N ARG A 55 -13.32 7.41 -1.47
CA ARG A 55 -12.09 6.62 -1.62
C ARG A 55 -11.69 6.56 -3.09
N LEU A 56 -10.53 5.94 -3.36
CA LEU A 56 -9.99 5.67 -4.70
C LEU A 56 -9.49 6.91 -5.48
N GLY A 57 -9.58 8.11 -4.90
CA GLY A 57 -8.82 9.24 -5.43
C GLY A 57 -7.32 8.96 -5.27
N ALA A 58 -6.56 9.08 -6.34
CA ALA A 58 -5.11 9.00 -6.30
C ALA A 58 -4.53 10.22 -7.00
N ASP A 59 -3.46 10.77 -6.43
CA ASP A 59 -2.69 11.82 -7.07
C ASP A 59 -1.87 11.25 -8.22
N VAL A 60 -1.37 12.15 -9.08
CA VAL A 60 -0.51 11.76 -10.19
C VAL A 60 0.67 10.94 -9.67
N GLU A 61 0.93 9.82 -10.32
CA GLU A 61 2.05 8.92 -9.99
C GLU A 61 3.38 9.68 -9.87
N ASP A 62 4.23 9.26 -8.94
CA ASP A 62 5.55 9.87 -8.75
C ASP A 62 6.57 9.40 -9.81
N ASP A 63 7.68 10.14 -9.94
CA ASP A 63 8.74 9.85 -10.92
C ASP A 63 9.40 8.47 -10.76
N ALA A 64 9.51 7.95 -9.53
CA ALA A 64 10.12 6.65 -9.27
C ALA A 64 9.19 5.52 -9.74
N SER A 65 7.91 5.60 -9.37
CA SER A 65 6.83 4.72 -9.80
C SER A 65 6.67 4.73 -11.32
N TYR A 66 6.67 5.92 -11.93
CA TYR A 66 6.61 6.08 -13.38
C TYR A 66 7.81 5.43 -14.08
N ARG A 67 9.03 5.66 -13.59
CA ARG A 67 10.25 5.05 -14.13
C ARG A 67 10.23 3.52 -14.02
N ALA A 68 9.75 2.99 -12.90
CA ALA A 68 9.59 1.54 -12.72
C ALA A 68 8.59 0.97 -13.73
N ARG A 69 7.47 1.66 -13.94
CA ARG A 69 6.43 1.26 -14.91
C ARG A 69 6.93 1.27 -16.36
N ILE A 70 7.78 2.22 -16.73
CA ILE A 70 8.43 2.23 -18.07
C ILE A 70 9.32 1.00 -18.24
N ARG A 71 10.11 0.62 -17.24
CA ARG A 71 10.96 -0.58 -17.31
C ARG A 71 10.13 -1.86 -17.41
N LEU A 72 8.96 -1.89 -16.77
CA LEU A 72 8.05 -3.03 -16.78
C LEU A 72 7.16 -3.08 -18.04
N ALA A 73 7.02 -1.98 -18.78
CA ALA A 73 6.15 -1.89 -19.95
C ALA A 73 6.35 -2.98 -21.01
N PRO A 74 7.57 -3.49 -21.29
CA PRO A 74 7.75 -4.61 -22.22
C PRO A 74 7.00 -5.89 -21.82
N GLU A 75 6.78 -6.12 -20.51
CA GLU A 75 6.06 -7.30 -20.01
C GLU A 75 4.60 -7.33 -20.46
N ARG A 76 3.99 -6.18 -20.77
CA ARG A 76 2.60 -6.07 -21.21
C ARG A 76 2.31 -6.78 -22.54
N PHE A 77 3.34 -7.01 -23.35
CA PHE A 77 3.18 -7.64 -24.67
C PHE A 77 3.12 -9.17 -24.56
N SER A 78 3.46 -9.73 -23.40
CA SER A 78 3.46 -11.16 -23.20
C SER A 78 2.05 -11.65 -22.87
N VAL A 79 1.50 -12.44 -23.78
CA VAL A 79 0.21 -13.14 -23.64
C VAL A 79 0.36 -14.52 -23.00
N ALA A 80 1.60 -14.98 -22.75
CA ALA A 80 1.90 -16.28 -22.15
C ALA A 80 1.82 -16.28 -20.61
N GLY A 81 1.32 -15.20 -20.00
CA GLY A 81 1.13 -15.08 -18.55
C GLY A 81 2.40 -15.12 -17.69
N PRO A 82 3.53 -14.48 -18.05
CA PRO A 82 4.65 -14.38 -17.12
C PRO A 82 4.27 -13.53 -15.91
N SER A 83 4.91 -13.76 -14.77
CA SER A 83 4.67 -12.99 -13.55
C SER A 83 4.82 -11.47 -13.74
N GLY A 84 5.76 -11.05 -14.60
CA GLY A 84 5.96 -9.64 -14.97
C GLY A 84 4.76 -8.99 -15.66
N SER A 85 4.02 -9.75 -16.49
CA SER A 85 2.82 -9.26 -17.18
C SER A 85 1.70 -8.98 -16.18
N TYR A 86 1.37 -9.95 -15.33
CA TYR A 86 0.39 -9.79 -14.26
C TYR A 86 0.75 -8.63 -13.32
N ARG A 87 2.04 -8.51 -12.96
CA ARG A 87 2.55 -7.40 -12.14
C ARG A 87 2.31 -6.05 -12.82
N TYR A 88 2.57 -5.94 -14.12
CA TYR A 88 2.31 -4.72 -14.89
C TYR A 88 0.85 -4.34 -14.90
N HIS A 89 -0.02 -5.31 -15.20
CA HIS A 89 -1.45 -5.07 -15.30
C HIS A 89 -2.08 -4.75 -13.94
N ALA A 90 -1.63 -5.38 -12.86
CA ALA A 90 -2.07 -5.07 -11.50
C ALA A 90 -1.64 -3.66 -11.06
N LEU A 91 -0.37 -3.28 -11.26
CA LEU A 91 0.12 -1.91 -10.95
C LEU A 91 -0.58 -0.84 -11.80
N SER A 92 -1.02 -1.20 -13.00
CA SER A 92 -1.73 -0.27 -13.90
C SER A 92 -3.22 -0.13 -13.58
N ALA A 93 -3.77 -0.95 -12.67
CA ALA A 93 -5.19 -0.91 -12.33
C ALA A 93 -5.55 0.33 -11.49
N HIS A 94 -4.65 0.77 -10.61
CA HIS A 94 -4.89 1.92 -9.74
C HIS A 94 -3.55 2.57 -9.34
N GLN A 95 -3.47 3.91 -9.40
CA GLN A 95 -2.21 4.66 -9.19
C GLN A 95 -1.67 4.54 -7.77
N GLY A 96 -2.54 4.38 -6.78
CA GLY A 96 -2.13 4.19 -5.38
C GLY A 96 -1.60 2.79 -5.03
N ILE A 97 -1.41 1.88 -6.00
CA ILE A 97 -0.79 0.57 -5.75
C ILE A 97 0.73 0.74 -5.88
N ALA A 98 1.45 0.56 -4.76
CA ALA A 98 2.90 0.72 -4.69
C ALA A 98 3.66 -0.54 -5.16
N ASP A 99 3.17 -1.71 -4.78
CA ASP A 99 3.80 -3.00 -5.10
C ASP A 99 2.76 -4.12 -5.21
N VAL A 100 3.15 -5.23 -5.81
CA VAL A 100 2.31 -6.42 -5.95
C VAL A 100 3.15 -7.68 -5.99
N ALA A 101 2.81 -8.65 -5.14
CA ALA A 101 3.35 -10.00 -5.27
C ALA A 101 2.53 -10.75 -6.32
N VAL A 102 3.23 -11.44 -7.21
CA VAL A 102 2.63 -12.33 -8.22
C VAL A 102 3.37 -13.65 -8.18
N TYR A 103 2.66 -14.73 -7.93
CA TYR A 103 3.24 -16.07 -7.88
C TYR A 103 2.19 -17.15 -8.20
N ALA A 104 2.65 -18.37 -8.45
CA ALA A 104 1.79 -19.51 -8.76
C ALA A 104 1.91 -20.56 -7.66
N PRO A 105 0.98 -20.63 -6.68
CA PRO A 105 1.03 -21.64 -5.63
C PRO A 105 0.83 -23.06 -6.17
N VAL A 106 0.02 -23.19 -7.22
CA VAL A 106 -0.21 -24.43 -7.97
C VAL A 106 -0.27 -24.12 -9.47
N PRO A 107 0.05 -25.10 -10.35
CA PRO A 107 -0.04 -24.90 -11.79
C PRO A 107 -1.43 -24.43 -12.24
N GLY A 108 -1.46 -23.47 -13.17
CA GLY A 108 -2.71 -22.90 -13.70
C GLY A 108 -3.42 -21.92 -12.75
N THR A 109 -2.80 -21.54 -11.63
CA THR A 109 -3.29 -20.49 -10.73
C THR A 109 -2.27 -19.38 -10.61
N VAL A 110 -2.74 -18.13 -10.65
CA VAL A 110 -1.92 -16.94 -10.47
C VAL A 110 -2.48 -16.18 -9.28
N ASP A 111 -1.70 -16.12 -8.20
CA ASP A 111 -2.04 -15.39 -6.98
C ASP A 111 -1.39 -14.00 -7.03
N VAL A 112 -2.21 -12.96 -6.86
CA VAL A 112 -1.86 -11.55 -6.97
C VAL A 112 -2.25 -10.81 -5.70
N ARG A 113 -1.25 -10.25 -5.01
CA ARG A 113 -1.41 -9.55 -3.73
C ARG A 113 -0.90 -8.11 -3.83
N PRO A 114 -1.77 -7.15 -4.15
CA PRO A 114 -1.38 -5.74 -4.26
C PRO A 114 -1.24 -5.08 -2.88
N VAL A 115 -0.41 -4.06 -2.81
CA VAL A 115 -0.15 -3.23 -1.63
C VAL A 115 -0.26 -1.77 -2.02
N MET A 116 -0.94 -0.97 -1.20
CA MET A 116 -1.14 0.45 -1.45
C MET A 116 0.09 1.27 -1.03
N ASP A 117 0.12 2.54 -1.45
CA ASP A 117 1.11 3.51 -1.00
C ASP A 117 1.21 3.58 0.53
N GLY A 118 2.44 3.82 0.99
CA GLY A 118 2.78 3.74 2.41
C GLY A 118 2.71 2.32 2.97
N GLY A 119 2.43 1.31 2.14
CA GLY A 119 2.28 -0.07 2.54
C GLY A 119 0.95 -0.36 3.20
N GLU A 120 -0.13 0.37 2.90
CA GLU A 120 -1.48 0.08 3.42
C GLU A 120 -2.12 -1.12 2.72
N LEU A 121 -3.07 -1.79 3.38
CA LEU A 121 -3.83 -2.87 2.74
C LEU A 121 -4.82 -2.30 1.72
N PRO A 122 -4.96 -2.91 0.54
CA PRO A 122 -5.90 -2.46 -0.46
C PRO A 122 -7.34 -2.67 0.03
N PRO A 123 -8.22 -1.66 -0.08
CA PRO A 123 -9.65 -1.85 0.17
C PRO A 123 -10.27 -2.70 -0.95
N GLU A 124 -11.42 -3.32 -0.67
CA GLU A 124 -12.09 -4.24 -1.62
C GLU A 124 -12.35 -3.60 -2.99
N SER A 125 -12.65 -2.30 -3.01
CA SER A 125 -12.88 -1.57 -4.26
C SER A 125 -11.63 -1.44 -5.14
N VAL A 126 -10.42 -1.39 -4.56
CA VAL A 126 -9.17 -1.47 -5.36
C VAL A 126 -8.95 -2.90 -5.84
N LEU A 127 -9.22 -3.89 -4.99
CA LEU A 127 -9.09 -5.30 -5.37
C LEU A 127 -9.98 -5.63 -6.56
N GLU A 128 -11.19 -5.07 -6.62
CA GLU A 128 -12.10 -5.26 -7.75
C GLU A 128 -11.56 -4.65 -9.05
N LEU A 129 -11.00 -3.44 -9.01
CA LEU A 129 -10.33 -2.84 -10.19
C LEU A 129 -9.19 -3.73 -10.70
N VAL A 130 -8.42 -4.33 -9.79
CA VAL A 130 -7.36 -5.28 -10.16
C VAL A 130 -7.94 -6.56 -10.75
N ARG A 131 -9.02 -7.13 -10.19
CA ARG A 131 -9.70 -8.31 -10.74
C ARG A 131 -10.26 -8.05 -12.13
N GLU A 132 -10.95 -6.93 -12.33
CA GLU A 132 -11.48 -6.53 -13.62
C GLU A 132 -10.34 -6.41 -14.65
N ARG A 133 -9.26 -5.74 -14.28
CA ARG A 133 -8.11 -5.55 -15.17
C ARG A 133 -7.42 -6.86 -15.56
N LEU A 134 -7.28 -7.80 -14.62
CA LEU A 134 -6.60 -9.07 -14.84
C LEU A 134 -7.49 -10.15 -15.47
N SER A 135 -8.81 -10.01 -15.38
CA SER A 135 -9.75 -10.95 -15.97
C SER A 135 -9.97 -10.75 -17.47
N ALA A 136 -9.58 -9.59 -18.01
CA ALA A 136 -9.70 -9.25 -19.42
C ALA A 136 -8.99 -10.26 -20.35
N ASP A 137 -9.66 -10.65 -21.44
CA ASP A 137 -9.21 -11.69 -22.38
C ASP A 137 -7.83 -11.44 -23.00
N GLY A 138 -7.44 -10.16 -23.14
CA GLY A 138 -6.14 -9.78 -23.68
C GLY A 138 -5.00 -9.76 -22.65
N VAL A 139 -5.27 -10.06 -21.37
CA VAL A 139 -4.33 -9.92 -20.26
C VAL A 139 -3.85 -11.27 -19.73
N ARG A 140 -4.76 -12.23 -19.56
CA ARG A 140 -4.42 -13.56 -19.01
C ARG A 140 -4.52 -14.66 -20.07
N PRO A 141 -3.68 -15.71 -19.98
CA PRO A 141 -3.93 -16.96 -20.68
C PRO A 141 -5.26 -17.58 -20.27
N LEU A 142 -5.91 -18.27 -21.21
CA LEU A 142 -7.20 -18.92 -21.00
C LEU A 142 -7.19 -19.94 -19.84
N THR A 143 -6.05 -20.59 -19.63
CA THR A 143 -5.86 -21.65 -18.62
C THR A 143 -5.65 -21.12 -17.21
N ASP A 144 -5.38 -19.82 -17.05
CA ASP A 144 -4.96 -19.28 -15.77
C ASP A 144 -6.17 -18.84 -14.94
N THR A 145 -6.24 -19.34 -13.71
CA THR A 145 -7.17 -18.88 -12.68
C THR A 145 -6.49 -17.80 -11.86
N VAL A 146 -6.92 -16.54 -12.02
CA VAL A 146 -6.33 -15.41 -11.30
C VAL A 146 -7.05 -15.18 -9.97
N ILE A 147 -6.31 -15.19 -8.88
CA ILE A 147 -6.79 -14.91 -7.52
C ILE A 147 -6.20 -13.57 -7.11
N VAL A 148 -7.08 -12.61 -6.81
CA VAL A 148 -6.69 -11.28 -6.33
C VAL A 148 -7.28 -11.06 -4.95
N ALA A 149 -6.41 -10.80 -3.97
CA ALA A 149 -6.82 -10.54 -2.60
C ALA A 149 -5.78 -9.68 -1.87
N ALA A 150 -6.18 -9.11 -0.73
CA ALA A 150 -5.23 -8.41 0.13
C ALA A 150 -4.13 -9.39 0.63
N PRO A 151 -2.89 -8.90 0.82
CA PRO A 151 -1.86 -9.68 1.49
C PRO A 151 -2.24 -9.99 2.95
N GLU A 152 -1.80 -11.15 3.43
CA GLU A 152 -2.03 -11.62 4.79
C GLU A 152 -1.07 -10.93 5.77
N PRO A 153 -1.56 -10.20 6.78
CA PRO A 153 -0.68 -9.50 7.72
C PRO A 153 0.05 -10.50 8.63
N VAL A 154 1.36 -10.32 8.75
CA VAL A 154 2.23 -11.01 9.72
C VAL A 154 2.74 -9.95 10.69
N GLU A 155 2.26 -10.04 11.92
CA GLU A 155 2.59 -9.08 12.96
C GLU A 155 4.04 -9.22 13.43
N TYR A 156 4.70 -8.10 13.66
CA TYR A 156 6.02 -8.04 14.27
C TYR A 156 6.15 -6.80 15.17
N ALA A 157 6.99 -6.91 16.19
CA ALA A 157 7.41 -5.79 17.02
C ALA A 157 8.87 -5.44 16.74
N VAL A 158 9.22 -4.19 16.96
CA VAL A 158 10.61 -3.75 17.09
C VAL A 158 10.82 -3.36 18.55
N SER A 159 11.73 -4.05 19.22
CA SER A 159 12.15 -3.74 20.59
C SER A 159 13.66 -3.86 20.72
N GLY A 160 14.28 -2.89 21.37
CA GLY A 160 15.72 -2.93 21.62
C GLY A 160 16.30 -1.62 22.12
N GLY A 161 17.64 -1.59 22.15
CA GLY A 161 18.42 -0.45 22.60
C GLY A 161 19.51 -0.07 21.60
N TRP A 162 19.89 1.20 21.62
CA TRP A 162 21.04 1.69 20.86
C TRP A 162 21.92 2.61 21.70
N TRP A 163 23.22 2.62 21.37
CA TRP A 163 24.24 3.41 22.04
C TRP A 163 24.92 4.36 21.07
N LEU A 164 25.37 5.49 21.59
CA LEU A 164 26.10 6.50 20.85
C LEU A 164 27.58 6.48 21.22
N HIS A 165 28.46 6.67 20.24
CA HIS A 165 29.89 6.83 20.51
C HIS A 165 30.17 8.14 21.28
N ARG A 166 31.12 8.14 22.22
CA ARG A 166 31.45 9.31 23.07
C ARG A 166 31.76 10.58 22.29
N ASP A 167 32.49 10.47 21.20
CA ASP A 167 32.86 11.63 20.36
C ASP A 167 31.63 12.33 19.76
N ASN A 168 30.53 11.60 19.60
CA ASN A 168 29.26 12.13 19.09
C ASN A 168 28.34 12.63 20.20
N GLY A 169 28.75 12.62 21.47
CA GLY A 169 27.97 13.09 22.61
C GLY A 169 27.32 14.48 22.41
N PRO A 170 28.03 15.49 21.90
CA PRO A 170 27.44 16.80 21.59
C PRO A 170 26.34 16.76 20.51
N LEU A 171 26.31 15.72 19.69
CA LEU A 171 25.35 15.50 18.61
C LEU A 171 24.20 14.57 19.00
N ALA A 172 24.11 14.13 20.26
CA ALA A 172 23.15 13.12 20.72
C ALA A 172 21.72 13.42 20.26
N ALA A 173 21.20 14.62 20.50
CA ALA A 173 19.85 15.00 20.08
C ALA A 173 19.64 14.95 18.55
N SER A 174 20.66 15.27 17.76
CA SER A 174 20.59 15.17 16.30
C SER A 174 20.61 13.71 15.84
N VAL A 175 21.44 12.86 16.47
CA VAL A 175 21.54 11.44 16.14
C VAL A 175 20.26 10.71 16.55
N THR A 176 19.67 11.00 17.70
CA THR A 176 18.39 10.43 18.12
C THR A 176 17.29 10.68 17.07
N LYS A 177 17.17 11.91 16.55
CA LYS A 177 16.21 12.22 15.47
C LYS A 177 16.50 11.46 14.18
N LYS A 178 17.77 11.24 13.83
CA LYS A 178 18.15 10.43 12.66
C LYS A 178 17.82 8.96 12.87
N VAL A 179 17.98 8.45 14.08
CA VAL A 179 17.62 7.08 14.47
C VAL A 179 16.11 6.88 14.39
N GLU A 180 15.31 7.81 14.91
CA GLU A 180 13.85 7.80 14.77
C GLU A 180 13.41 7.81 13.30
N ALA A 181 14.03 8.65 12.47
CA ALA A 181 13.77 8.69 11.03
C ALA A 181 14.16 7.38 10.33
N ALA A 182 15.27 6.76 10.71
CA ALA A 182 15.72 5.47 10.18
C ALA A 182 14.78 4.32 10.59
N LEU A 183 14.20 4.38 11.78
CA LEU A 183 13.18 3.43 12.24
C LEU A 183 11.89 3.56 11.43
N GLU A 184 11.43 4.78 11.18
CA GLU A 184 10.27 5.01 10.31
C GLU A 184 10.55 4.62 8.85
N GLU A 185 11.76 4.88 8.33
CA GLU A 185 12.19 4.39 7.01
C GLU A 185 12.12 2.86 6.95
N TYR A 186 12.64 2.16 7.96
CA TYR A 186 12.56 0.71 8.03
C TYR A 186 11.12 0.23 8.07
N ARG A 187 10.26 0.85 8.90
CA ARG A 187 8.84 0.51 9.02
C ARG A 187 8.12 0.61 7.68
N VAL A 188 8.21 1.76 7.02
CA VAL A 188 7.59 1.99 5.70
C VAL A 188 8.16 1.01 4.68
N TRP A 189 9.49 0.87 4.62
CA TRP A 189 10.14 -0.09 3.72
C TRP A 189 9.62 -1.52 3.96
N GLN A 190 9.60 -2.01 5.21
CA GLN A 190 9.21 -3.37 5.54
C GLN A 190 7.76 -3.67 5.14
N ARG A 191 6.85 -2.73 5.34
CA ARG A 191 5.42 -2.89 5.04
C ARG A 191 5.01 -2.51 3.61
N SER A 192 5.92 -2.03 2.78
CA SER A 192 5.60 -1.59 1.40
C SER A 192 5.73 -2.68 0.33
N ALA A 193 6.23 -3.86 0.67
CA ALA A 193 6.38 -4.95 -0.29
C ALA A 193 5.89 -6.29 0.29
N PRO A 194 4.92 -6.96 -0.37
CA PRO A 194 4.47 -8.28 0.03
C PRO A 194 5.58 -9.33 -0.22
N GLY A 195 5.65 -10.34 0.65
CA GLY A 195 6.67 -11.38 0.63
C GLY A 195 8.06 -10.94 1.07
N ARG A 196 8.21 -9.72 1.59
CA ARG A 196 9.47 -9.23 2.13
C ARG A 196 9.73 -9.84 3.52
N ASP A 197 10.79 -10.61 3.62
CA ASP A 197 11.24 -11.19 4.90
C ASP A 197 11.44 -10.10 5.96
N ILE A 198 11.10 -10.40 7.21
CA ILE A 198 11.44 -9.54 8.35
C ILE A 198 12.92 -9.76 8.64
N ASN A 199 13.75 -8.75 8.35
CA ASN A 199 15.20 -8.87 8.46
C ASN A 199 15.79 -7.82 9.42
N PRO A 200 16.14 -8.20 10.66
CA PRO A 200 16.73 -7.27 11.63
C PRO A 200 18.07 -6.67 11.17
N THR A 201 18.83 -7.37 10.33
CA THR A 201 20.11 -6.88 9.80
C THR A 201 19.94 -5.58 9.01
N ARG A 202 18.82 -5.44 8.29
CA ARG A 202 18.51 -4.22 7.54
C ARG A 202 18.24 -3.05 8.49
N LEU A 203 17.47 -3.29 9.55
CA LEU A 203 17.20 -2.29 10.58
C LEU A 203 18.50 -1.85 11.26
N VAL A 204 19.34 -2.78 11.71
CA VAL A 204 20.65 -2.47 12.32
C VAL A 204 21.49 -1.60 11.37
N SER A 205 21.59 -1.98 10.09
CA SER A 205 22.36 -1.21 9.09
C SER A 205 21.83 0.23 8.91
N LEU A 206 20.51 0.44 8.95
CA LEU A 206 19.93 1.78 8.86
C LEU A 206 20.23 2.61 10.12
N LEU A 207 20.17 1.99 11.31
CA LEU A 207 20.47 2.63 12.58
C LEU A 207 21.95 3.01 12.71
N GLU A 208 22.87 2.13 12.29
CA GLU A 208 24.30 2.42 12.25
C GLU A 208 24.60 3.60 11.30
N ARG A 209 23.99 3.62 10.11
CA ARG A 209 24.09 4.74 9.16
C ARG A 209 23.53 6.05 9.71
N ALA A 210 22.55 5.98 10.61
CA ALA A 210 21.99 7.14 11.30
C ALA A 210 22.94 7.71 12.37
N GLY A 211 23.92 6.92 12.83
CA GLY A 211 24.95 7.33 13.81
C GLY A 211 24.98 6.50 15.08
N ALA A 212 24.21 5.41 15.19
CA ALA A 212 24.32 4.48 16.31
C ALA A 212 25.67 3.73 16.25
N LYS A 213 26.37 3.62 17.38
CA LYS A 213 27.61 2.84 17.51
C LYS A 213 27.28 1.35 17.60
N ARG A 214 26.32 1.02 18.47
CA ARG A 214 25.91 -0.33 18.80
C ARG A 214 24.40 -0.37 18.86
N VAL A 215 23.83 -1.45 18.36
CA VAL A 215 22.39 -1.71 18.39
C VAL A 215 22.19 -3.12 18.90
N GLU A 216 21.34 -3.28 19.90
CA GLU A 216 20.89 -4.57 20.38
C GLU A 216 19.38 -4.65 20.19
N LEU A 217 18.96 -5.57 19.34
CA LEU A 217 17.55 -5.84 19.08
C LEU A 217 17.13 -7.10 19.84
N GLU A 218 16.07 -6.98 20.63
CA GLU A 218 15.36 -8.14 21.19
C GLU A 218 14.35 -8.69 20.17
N SER A 219 13.70 -7.78 19.43
CA SER A 219 12.81 -8.05 18.31
C SER A 219 12.95 -6.99 17.21
N PRO A 220 12.72 -7.33 15.93
CA PRO A 220 12.29 -8.62 15.41
C PRO A 220 13.46 -9.60 15.23
N ARG A 221 13.18 -10.91 15.28
CA ARG A 221 14.11 -11.92 14.77
C ARG A 221 13.91 -12.10 13.26
N TYR A 222 14.91 -12.68 12.59
CA TYR A 222 14.73 -13.03 11.19
C TYR A 222 13.54 -13.98 11.02
N GLN A 223 12.58 -13.58 10.20
CA GLN A 223 11.42 -14.39 9.85
C GLN A 223 11.21 -14.32 8.35
N LYS A 224 11.25 -15.50 7.73
CA LYS A 224 10.93 -15.64 6.31
C LYS A 224 9.43 -15.52 6.09
N LEU A 225 9.02 -14.71 5.13
CA LEU A 225 7.61 -14.52 4.76
C LEU A 225 7.28 -15.26 3.46
N GLU A 226 6.03 -15.69 3.34
CA GLU A 226 5.49 -16.17 2.07
C GLU A 226 5.11 -14.99 1.17
N GLN A 227 5.03 -15.20 -0.15
CA GLN A 227 4.74 -14.14 -1.13
C GLN A 227 3.39 -13.44 -0.88
N ARG A 228 2.43 -14.14 -0.27
CA ARG A 228 1.14 -13.56 0.13
C ARG A 228 1.14 -12.78 1.42
N GLN A 229 2.19 -12.90 2.21
CA GLN A 229 2.25 -12.27 3.52
C GLN A 229 2.82 -10.87 3.42
N ILE A 230 2.43 -9.99 4.34
CA ILE A 230 2.99 -8.65 4.49
C ILE A 230 3.29 -8.38 5.96
N ALA A 231 4.47 -7.88 6.24
CA ALA A 231 4.86 -7.56 7.60
C ALA A 231 4.07 -6.34 8.12
N ARG A 232 3.56 -6.44 9.35
CA ARG A 232 2.81 -5.38 10.04
C ARG A 232 3.37 -5.12 11.42
N GLU A 233 3.81 -3.89 11.64
CA GLU A 233 4.30 -3.45 12.93
C GLU A 233 3.16 -3.36 13.96
N THR A 234 3.36 -3.95 15.14
CA THR A 234 2.45 -3.80 16.29
C THR A 234 2.97 -2.75 17.28
N SER A 235 4.30 -2.69 17.46
CA SER A 235 4.97 -1.69 18.27
C SER A 235 6.38 -1.39 17.75
N LEU A 236 6.83 -0.16 18.00
CA LEU A 236 8.16 0.33 17.66
C LEU A 236 8.76 1.00 18.92
N ASP A 237 9.55 0.26 19.68
CA ASP A 237 10.21 0.74 20.90
C ASP A 237 11.73 0.56 20.79
N LEU A 238 12.43 1.64 20.47
CA LEU A 238 13.89 1.64 20.38
C LEU A 238 14.47 2.68 21.33
N GLN A 239 15.07 2.22 22.41
CA GLN A 239 15.49 3.07 23.52
C GLN A 239 16.94 3.54 23.37
N PHE A 240 17.18 4.80 23.73
CA PHE A 240 18.55 5.31 23.84
C PHE A 240 19.16 4.85 25.17
N MET A 241 20.16 3.98 25.08
CA MET A 241 20.76 3.31 26.25
C MET A 241 21.96 4.05 26.82
N GLY A 242 22.43 5.11 26.13
CA GLY A 242 23.48 5.99 26.60
C GLY A 242 24.66 6.10 25.65
N ILE A 243 25.76 6.64 26.20
CA ILE A 243 27.00 6.91 25.47
C ILE A 243 28.06 5.90 25.89
N GLU A 244 28.77 5.34 24.91
CA GLU A 244 29.83 4.35 25.11
C GLU A 244 31.15 4.83 24.47
N ASP A 245 32.26 4.41 25.07
CA ASP A 245 33.61 4.43 24.46
C ASP A 245 33.80 3.24 23.53
N ASP A 246 34.90 3.20 22.76
CA ASP A 246 35.27 2.08 21.88
C ASP A 246 35.20 0.70 22.57
#